data_AF-A0A7S2FB12-F1
#
_entry.id   AF-A0A7S2FB12-F1
#
_cell.length_a   1.000
_cell.length_b   1.000
_cell.length_c   1.000
_cell.angle_alpha   90.00
_cell.angle_beta   90.00
_cell.angle_gamma   90.00
#
_symmetry.space_group_name_H-M   'P 1'
#
loop_
_entity.id
_entity.type
_entity.pdbx_description
1 polymer ?
#
loop_
_entity_poly.entity_id
_entity_poly.type
_entity_poly.pdbx_seq_one_letter_code
_entity_poly.pdbx_strand_id
1 'polypeptide(L)'
;VLPPADKVEEEESDIEDGLPEEEFVTVKATVQRTTAKQFQKSIGSFSVRLQKGATVGLFREVVNINLPKEAKVLANDPVKGLIALKDTDLVPEEVTVSEYKGSRPFYIRFSPRQCKIVLKIMKRFAKQPEV
;
A
#
# COMPACT_ATOMS: atom_id res chain seq x y z
N VAL A 1 10.52 8.49 56.18
CA VAL A 1 9.24 8.81 55.53
C VAL A 1 9.58 9.41 54.18
N LEU A 2 9.47 8.62 53.11
CA LEU A 2 9.71 9.05 51.73
C LEU A 2 8.40 9.62 51.16
N PRO A 3 8.43 10.74 50.41
CA PRO A 3 7.23 11.28 49.79
C PRO A 3 6.74 10.38 48.64
N PRO A 4 5.44 10.38 48.34
CA PRO A 4 4.86 9.55 47.29
C PRO A 4 5.31 10.04 45.91
N ALA A 5 5.62 9.08 45.04
CA ALA A 5 5.95 9.32 43.65
C ALA A 5 4.82 10.09 42.97
N ASP A 6 5.18 11.22 42.38
CA ASP A 6 4.32 12.08 41.57
C ASP A 6 3.49 11.24 40.60
N LYS A 7 2.17 11.43 40.68
CA LYS A 7 1.24 11.01 39.65
C LYS A 7 1.58 11.80 38.39
N VAL A 8 2.30 11.19 37.47
CA VAL A 8 2.39 11.66 36.09
C VAL A 8 1.04 11.35 35.46
N GLU A 9 0.10 12.26 35.63
CA GLU A 9 -1.12 12.32 34.81
C GLU A 9 -0.67 12.71 33.40
N GLU A 10 -0.38 11.71 32.57
CA GLU A 10 -0.27 11.88 31.12
C GLU A 10 -1.68 12.26 30.63
N GLU A 11 -1.94 13.55 30.49
CA GLU A 11 -3.10 14.07 29.75
C GLU A 11 -3.11 13.44 28.36
N GLU A 12 -4.04 12.51 28.13
CA GLU A 12 -4.34 11.99 26.80
C GLU A 12 -4.97 13.12 25.99
N SER A 13 -4.12 13.93 25.35
CA SER A 13 -4.54 14.98 24.43
C SER A 13 -5.40 14.37 23.32
N ASP A 14 -6.64 14.86 23.24
CA ASP A 14 -7.65 14.57 22.25
C ASP A 14 -7.06 14.46 20.84
N ILE A 15 -7.11 13.27 20.26
CA ILE A 15 -6.86 13.09 18.82
C ILE A 15 -8.18 13.40 18.10
N GLU A 16 -8.63 14.66 18.16
CA GLU A 16 -9.43 15.25 17.09
C GLU A 16 -8.50 15.59 15.92
N ASP A 17 -7.85 14.57 15.35
CA ASP A 17 -7.23 14.72 14.05
C ASP A 17 -8.35 14.54 13.02
N GLY A 18 -9.08 15.64 12.78
CA GLY A 18 -9.90 15.85 11.58
C GLY A 18 -9.00 15.82 10.35
N LEU A 19 -8.49 14.63 10.03
CA LEU A 19 -7.72 14.39 8.84
C LEU A 19 -8.66 14.62 7.65
N PRO A 20 -8.24 15.37 6.63
CA PRO A 20 -8.96 15.34 5.36
C PRO A 20 -9.05 13.87 4.95
N GLU A 21 -10.24 13.44 4.54
CA GLU A 21 -10.49 12.08 4.06
C GLU A 21 -9.60 11.87 2.82
N GLU A 22 -8.38 11.38 3.02
CA GLU A 22 -7.52 10.95 1.93
C GLU A 22 -8.25 9.78 1.27
N GLU A 23 -8.90 10.03 0.15
CA GLU A 23 -9.59 8.99 -0.60
C GLU A 23 -8.54 8.02 -1.17
N PHE A 24 -8.53 6.79 -0.65
CA PHE A 24 -7.69 5.72 -1.14
C PHE A 24 -8.49 4.80 -2.07
N VAL A 25 -7.84 4.35 -3.14
CA VAL A 25 -8.37 3.35 -4.07
C VAL A 25 -7.49 2.11 -3.98
N THR A 26 -8.12 0.93 -4.05
CA THR A 26 -7.40 -0.34 -4.14
C THR A 26 -7.31 -0.76 -5.58
N VAL A 27 -6.09 -0.74 -6.12
CA VAL A 27 -5.79 -1.17 -7.48
C VAL A 27 -5.52 -2.67 -7.48
N LYS A 28 -6.26 -3.41 -8.30
CA LYS A 28 -6.04 -4.84 -8.53
C LYS A 28 -5.09 -5.02 -9.70
N ALA A 29 -3.95 -5.65 -9.44
CA ALA A 29 -2.94 -5.95 -10.45
C ALA A 29 -2.93 -7.44 -10.77
N THR A 30 -3.16 -7.79 -12.03
CA THR A 30 -3.04 -9.16 -12.55
C THR A 30 -1.70 -9.33 -13.23
N VAL A 31 -1.03 -10.47 -13.03
CA VAL A 31 0.29 -10.73 -13.63
C VAL A 31 0.12 -11.55 -14.91
N GLN A 32 0.43 -10.96 -16.06
CA GLN A 32 0.46 -11.67 -17.34
C GLN A 32 1.83 -12.33 -17.52
N ARG A 33 1.89 -13.65 -17.30
CA ARG A 33 3.16 -14.40 -17.44
C ARG A 33 3.39 -14.80 -18.89
N THR A 34 4.56 -14.44 -19.41
CA THR A 34 5.00 -14.83 -20.75
C THR A 34 5.71 -16.20 -20.78
N THR A 35 6.14 -16.71 -19.62
CA THR A 35 6.96 -17.95 -19.56
C THR A 35 6.35 -19.03 -18.67
N ALA A 36 6.15 -20.23 -19.21
CA ALA A 36 5.58 -21.38 -18.49
C ALA A 36 6.35 -21.76 -17.21
N LYS A 37 7.68 -21.61 -17.18
CA LYS A 37 8.51 -21.92 -16.00
C LYS A 37 8.27 -20.99 -14.80
N GLN A 38 7.75 -19.79 -15.03
CA GLN A 38 7.43 -18.84 -13.97
C GLN A 38 6.04 -19.09 -13.36
N PHE A 39 5.26 -20.07 -13.85
CA PHE A 39 3.92 -20.35 -13.34
C PHE A 39 3.89 -20.92 -11.90
N GLN A 40 4.94 -21.62 -11.47
CA GLN A 40 4.89 -22.38 -10.21
C GLN A 40 5.29 -21.61 -8.95
N LYS A 41 5.83 -20.38 -9.04
CA LYS A 41 6.44 -19.70 -7.87
C LYS A 41 5.93 -18.30 -7.53
N SER A 42 5.25 -17.59 -8.43
CA SER A 42 4.77 -16.23 -8.14
C SER A 42 3.26 -16.19 -7.90
N ILE A 43 2.80 -15.11 -7.28
CA ILE A 43 1.39 -14.78 -7.09
C ILE A 43 0.77 -14.39 -8.45
N GLY A 44 -0.47 -14.83 -8.72
CA GLY A 44 -1.19 -14.55 -9.98
C GLY A 44 -1.74 -13.12 -10.05
N SER A 45 -2.11 -12.55 -8.90
CA SER A 45 -2.61 -11.19 -8.77
C SER A 45 -2.33 -10.63 -7.38
N PHE A 46 -2.10 -9.33 -7.29
CA PHE A 46 -1.87 -8.63 -6.03
C PHE A 46 -2.66 -7.32 -6.00
N SER A 47 -2.85 -6.77 -4.81
CA SER A 47 -3.58 -5.52 -4.61
C SER A 47 -2.63 -4.45 -4.08
N VAL A 48 -2.80 -3.22 -4.56
CA VAL A 48 -2.02 -2.07 -4.12
C VAL A 48 -2.98 -0.95 -3.72
N ARG A 49 -2.87 -0.47 -2.48
CA ARG A 49 -3.66 0.67 -2.03
C ARG A 49 -2.89 1.97 -2.29
N LEU A 50 -3.49 2.83 -3.10
CA LEU A 50 -2.94 4.11 -3.54
C LEU A 50 -3.93 5.24 -3.26
N GLN A 51 -3.45 6.48 -3.26
CA GLN A 51 -4.33 7.64 -3.24
C GLN A 51 -5.09 7.75 -4.58
N LYS A 52 -6.31 8.27 -4.53
CA LYS A 52 -7.11 8.51 -5.73
C LYS A 52 -6.37 9.48 -6.67
N GLY A 53 -6.31 9.13 -7.95
CA GLY A 53 -5.54 9.89 -8.95
C GLY A 53 -4.03 9.66 -8.89
N ALA A 54 -3.55 8.60 -8.23
CA ALA A 54 -2.14 8.24 -8.27
C ALA A 54 -1.69 7.86 -9.69
N THR A 55 -0.43 8.18 -10.00
CA THR A 55 0.20 7.85 -11.27
C THR A 55 0.89 6.48 -11.25
N VAL A 56 1.19 5.93 -12.42
CA VAL A 56 1.89 4.64 -12.55
C VAL A 56 3.28 4.71 -11.92
N GLY A 57 3.93 5.88 -11.93
CA GLY A 57 5.17 6.10 -11.20
C GLY A 57 5.02 5.81 -9.70
N LEU A 58 3.97 6.34 -9.07
CA LEU A 58 3.67 6.06 -7.65
C LEU A 58 3.36 4.58 -7.42
N PHE A 59 2.59 3.95 -8.30
CA PHE A 59 2.34 2.50 -8.23
C PHE A 59 3.65 1.70 -8.24
N ARG A 60 4.58 2.03 -9.14
CA ARG A 60 5.90 1.40 -9.20
C ARG A 60 6.71 1.65 -7.94
N GLU A 61 6.66 2.85 -7.36
CA GLU A 61 7.34 3.16 -6.10
C GLU A 61 6.80 2.32 -4.93
N VAL A 62 5.48 2.11 -4.85
CA VAL A 62 4.88 1.33 -3.76
C VAL A 62 5.21 -0.15 -3.87
N VAL A 63 5.22 -0.70 -5.08
CA VAL A 63 5.60 -2.11 -5.32
C VAL A 63 7.12 -2.31 -5.26
N ASN A 64 7.87 -1.26 -5.61
CA ASN A 64 9.32 -1.14 -5.56
C ASN A 64 10.04 -2.29 -6.29
N ILE A 65 11.04 -2.91 -5.66
CA ILE A 65 11.89 -3.98 -6.20
C ILE A 65 11.13 -5.19 -6.75
N ASN A 66 9.85 -5.35 -6.38
CA ASN A 66 9.01 -6.45 -6.84
C ASN A 66 8.50 -6.26 -8.27
N LEU A 67 8.53 -5.03 -8.80
CA LEU A 67 8.14 -4.70 -10.16
C LEU A 67 9.37 -4.20 -10.94
N PRO A 68 9.99 -5.04 -11.79
CA PRO A 68 11.14 -4.64 -12.59
C PRO A 68 10.88 -3.38 -13.41
N LYS A 69 11.92 -2.60 -13.69
CA LYS A 69 11.81 -1.35 -14.48
C LYS A 69 11.32 -1.63 -15.90
N GLU A 70 11.67 -2.78 -16.44
CA GLU A 70 11.31 -3.27 -17.76
C GLU A 70 9.87 -3.80 -17.81
N ALA A 71 9.25 -4.06 -16.65
CA ALA A 71 7.88 -4.57 -16.58
C ALA A 71 6.90 -3.50 -17.06
N LYS A 72 6.00 -3.86 -17.97
CA LYS A 72 4.96 -2.98 -18.50
C LYS A 72 3.74 -3.06 -17.59
N VAL A 73 3.17 -1.89 -17.28
CA VAL A 73 1.84 -1.78 -16.66
C VAL A 73 0.86 -1.52 -17.79
N LEU A 74 -0.13 -2.40 -17.91
CA LEU A 74 -1.13 -2.41 -18.96
C LEU A 74 -2.49 -2.07 -18.36
N ALA A 75 -3.27 -1.26 -19.05
CA ALA A 75 -4.67 -1.03 -18.74
C ALA A 75 -5.55 -1.58 -19.86
N ASN A 76 -6.75 -2.02 -19.52
CA ASN A 76 -7.74 -2.44 -20.50
C ASN A 76 -8.48 -1.20 -21.03
N ASP A 77 -8.22 -0.83 -22.27
CA ASP A 77 -8.94 0.21 -23.00
C ASP A 77 -10.09 -0.46 -23.78
N PRO A 78 -11.35 0.00 -23.63
CA PRO A 78 -12.50 -0.64 -24.29
C PRO A 78 -12.44 -0.57 -25.82
N VAL A 79 -11.70 0.39 -26.39
CA VAL A 79 -11.58 0.59 -27.84
C VAL A 79 -10.33 -0.08 -28.39
N LYS A 80 -9.21 -0.02 -27.65
CA LYS A 80 -7.89 -0.46 -28.13
C LYS A 80 -7.39 -1.78 -27.52
N GLY A 81 -8.11 -2.33 -26.55
CA GLY A 81 -7.67 -3.50 -25.78
C GLY A 81 -6.57 -3.13 -24.78
N LEU A 82 -5.60 -4.03 -24.54
CA LEU A 82 -4.53 -3.79 -23.58
C LEU A 82 -3.53 -2.73 -24.08
N ILE A 83 -3.50 -1.58 -23.42
CA ILE A 83 -2.56 -0.48 -23.70
C ILE A 83 -1.50 -0.37 -22.61
N ALA A 84 -0.26 -0.07 -22.98
CA ALA A 84 0.82 0.17 -22.02
C ALA A 84 0.76 1.60 -21.49
N LEU A 85 0.67 1.73 -20.16
CA LEU A 85 0.68 3.00 -19.45
C LEU A 85 2.11 3.50 -19.21
N LYS A 86 2.30 4.81 -19.30
CA LYS A 86 3.52 5.52 -18.93
C LYS A 86 3.49 5.89 -17.44
N ASP A 87 4.65 6.20 -16.88
CA ASP A 87 4.78 6.56 -15.46
C ASP A 87 4.01 7.84 -15.08
N THR A 88 3.74 8.72 -16.05
CA THR A 88 2.94 9.94 -15.89
C THR A 88 1.44 9.69 -15.93
N ASP A 89 1.01 8.54 -16.45
CA ASP A 89 -0.41 8.25 -16.63
C ASP A 89 -1.05 7.86 -15.30
N LEU A 90 -2.36 8.11 -15.18
CA LEU A 90 -3.15 7.71 -14.02
C LEU A 90 -3.32 6.20 -13.97
N VAL A 91 -3.28 5.64 -12.76
CA VAL A 91 -3.48 4.21 -12.53
C VAL A 91 -4.98 3.94 -12.42
N PRO A 92 -5.56 3.10 -13.30
CA PRO A 92 -6.94 2.67 -13.16
C PRO A 92 -7.10 1.66 -12.00
N GLU A 93 -8.34 1.34 -11.64
CA GLU A 93 -8.64 0.38 -10.57
C GLU A 93 -8.14 -1.04 -10.88
N GLU A 94 -8.05 -1.39 -12.17
CA GLU A 94 -7.58 -2.71 -12.61
C GLU A 94 -6.46 -2.56 -13.63
N VAL A 95 -5.33 -3.18 -13.34
CA VAL A 95 -4.15 -3.18 -14.21
C VAL A 95 -3.63 -4.58 -14.44
N THR A 96 -2.94 -4.78 -15.55
CA THR A 96 -2.20 -6.01 -15.85
C THR A 96 -0.72 -5.70 -15.95
N VAL A 97 0.13 -6.43 -15.24
CA VAL A 97 1.59 -6.24 -15.29
C VAL A 97 2.23 -7.39 -16.05
N SER A 98 3.22 -7.08 -16.90
CA SER A 98 3.88 -8.09 -17.74
C SER A 98 4.85 -8.99 -16.96
N GLU A 99 5.40 -8.49 -15.85
CA GLU A 99 6.32 -9.24 -15.00
C GLU A 99 6.16 -8.77 -13.55
N TYR A 100 6.26 -9.71 -12.62
CA TYR A 100 6.21 -9.43 -11.19
C TYR A 100 7.01 -10.48 -10.42
N LYS A 101 7.90 -10.02 -9.55
CA LYS A 101 8.82 -10.85 -8.76
C LYS A 101 8.46 -10.92 -7.28
N GLY A 102 7.44 -10.19 -6.85
CA GLY A 102 7.02 -10.17 -5.46
C GLY A 102 6.24 -11.41 -5.03
N SER A 103 6.27 -11.67 -3.74
CA SER A 103 5.53 -12.75 -3.08
C SER A 103 4.42 -12.23 -2.16
N ARG A 104 4.22 -10.91 -2.08
CA ARG A 104 3.18 -10.33 -1.22
C ARG A 104 1.89 -10.13 -2.00
N PRO A 105 0.72 -10.44 -1.41
CA PRO A 105 -0.57 -10.24 -2.04
C PRO A 105 -1.06 -8.78 -1.93
N PHE A 106 -0.50 -7.99 -1.01
CA PHE A 106 -0.96 -6.64 -0.72
C PHE A 106 0.20 -5.67 -0.44
N TYR A 107 0.10 -4.47 -1.00
CA TYR A 107 1.02 -3.36 -0.77
C TYR A 107 0.28 -2.09 -0.41
N ILE A 108 0.86 -1.33 0.51
CA ILE A 108 0.41 0.01 0.88
C ILE A 108 1.64 0.80 1.31
N ARG A 109 1.65 2.10 1.02
CA ARG A 109 2.66 3.02 1.53
C ARG A 109 2.04 3.93 2.56
N PHE A 110 2.60 3.90 3.76
CA PHE A 110 2.23 4.82 4.83
C PHE A 110 3.12 6.06 4.80
N SER A 111 2.52 7.22 5.06
CA SER A 111 3.29 8.43 5.38
C SER A 111 3.97 8.28 6.75
N PRO A 112 5.07 9.00 7.02
CA PRO A 112 5.71 8.99 8.34
C PRO A 112 4.73 9.34 9.47
N ARG A 113 3.75 10.20 9.21
CA ARG A 113 2.69 10.55 10.16
C ARG A 113 1.77 9.35 10.43
N GLN A 114 1.31 8.66 9.38
CA GLN A 114 0.49 7.45 9.52
C GLN A 114 1.24 6.35 10.28
N CYS A 115 2.55 6.18 10.03
CA CYS A 115 3.38 5.26 10.81
C CYS A 115 3.39 5.59 12.32
N LYS A 116 3.45 6.88 12.69
CA LYS A 116 3.37 7.30 14.10
C LYS A 116 2.01 6.97 14.71
N ILE A 117 0.93 7.17 13.96
CA ILE A 117 -0.44 6.83 14.42
C ILE A 117 -0.55 5.32 14.65
N VAL A 118 -0.14 4.51 13.68
CA VAL A 118 -0.14 3.05 13.80
C VAL A 118 0.70 2.61 15.02
N LEU A 119 1.88 3.20 15.22
CA LEU A 119 2.71 2.91 16.40
C LEU A 119 2.01 3.28 17.72
N LYS A 120 1.29 4.41 17.78
CA LYS A 120 0.48 4.77 18.96
C LYS A 120 -0.62 3.74 19.22
N ILE A 121 -1.34 3.31 18.18
CA ILE A 121 -2.38 2.28 18.30
C ILE A 121 -1.78 0.95 18.80
N MET A 122 -0.66 0.51 18.23
CA MET A 122 0.03 -0.72 18.66
C MET A 122 0.50 -0.64 20.12
N LYS A 123 1.05 0.50 20.54
CA LYS A 123 1.45 0.72 21.94
C LYS A 123 0.26 0.68 22.89
N ARG A 124 -0.87 1.27 22.50
CA ARG A 124 -2.11 1.25 23.29
C ARG A 124 -2.65 -0.17 23.42
N PHE A 125 -2.66 -0.94 22.32
CA PHE A 125 -3.08 -2.33 22.32
C PHE A 125 -2.17 -3.20 23.20
N ALA A 126 -0.85 -3.07 23.08
CA ALA A 126 0.11 -3.86 23.87
C ALA A 126 0.07 -3.57 25.39
N LYS A 127 -0.50 -2.43 25.81
CA LYS A 127 -0.71 -2.11 27.24
C LYS A 127 -2.00 -2.72 27.80
N GLN A 128 -2.87 -3.29 26.97
CA GLN A 128 -4.08 -3.95 27.45
C GLN A 128 -3.71 -5.27 28.16
N PRO A 129 -4.27 -5.56 29.35
CA PRO A 129 -4.03 -6.83 30.02
C PRO A 129 -4.56 -7.98 29.16
N GLU A 130 -3.79 -9.08 29.07
CA GLU A 130 -4.25 -10.31 28.44
C GLU A 130 -5.51 -10.80 29.19
N VAL A 131 -6.59 -11.03 28.44
CA VAL A 131 -7.87 -11.57 28.94
C VAL A 131 -7.77 -13.07 29.11
#